data_AF-A0A533YT67-F1
#
_entry.id   AF-A0A533YT67-F1
#
_cell.length_a   1.000
_cell.length_b   1.000
_cell.length_c   1.000
_cell.angle_alpha   90.00
_cell.angle_beta   90.00
_cell.angle_gamma   90.00
#
_symmetry.space_group_name_H-M   'P 1'
#
loop_
_entity.id
_entity.type
_entity.pdbx_description
1 polymer ?
#
loop_
_entity_poly.entity_id
_entity_poly.type
_entity_poly.pdbx_seq_one_letter_code
_entity_poly.pdbx_strand_id
1 'polypeptide(L)'
;MKRSILIYLLLSSFLPGCGSFYHVQVNGFQNTQLPVPAQGTYTVMPIDGNTSDLAFQEYASMVRKKMEERGYRYVNDESAELAVFIAYGIDSGTTTVSSSTSPV
;
A
#
# COMPACT_ATOMS: atom_id res chain seq x y z
N MET A 1 46.52 10.57 13.70
CA MET A 1 45.68 9.50 13.09
C MET A 1 44.29 9.38 13.72
N LYS A 2 44.12 9.30 15.06
CA LYS A 2 42.79 9.20 15.73
C LYS A 2 41.84 10.39 15.48
N ARG A 3 42.35 11.64 15.36
CA ARG A 3 41.56 12.84 15.04
C ARG A 3 40.94 12.84 13.64
N SER A 4 41.61 12.25 12.65
CA SER A 4 41.07 12.13 11.28
C SER A 4 39.90 11.15 11.23
N ILE A 5 39.98 10.04 11.96
CA ILE A 5 38.92 9.03 12.02
C ILE A 5 37.64 9.62 12.62
N LEU A 6 37.76 10.45 13.66
CA LEU A 6 36.63 11.16 14.26
C LEU A 6 35.96 12.13 13.29
N ILE A 7 36.72 12.81 12.43
CA ILE A 7 36.17 13.73 11.42
C ILE A 7 35.42 12.96 10.33
N TYR A 8 35.97 11.84 9.85
CA TYR A 8 35.29 11.02 8.84
C TYR A 8 33.99 10.38 9.36
N LEU A 9 33.97 9.96 10.62
CA LEU A 9 32.77 9.36 11.24
C LEU A 9 31.67 10.41 11.47
N LEU A 10 32.05 11.65 11.82
CA LEU A 10 31.12 12.77 11.96
C LEU A 10 30.57 13.23 10.59
N LEU A 11 31.40 13.22 9.54
CA LEU A 11 31.01 13.62 8.19
C LEU A 11 30.04 12.62 7.54
N SER A 12 30.17 11.32 7.86
CA SER A 12 29.25 10.27 7.39
C SER A 12 27.83 10.39 7.99
N SER A 13 27.70 10.99 9.18
CA SER A 13 26.41 11.14 9.87
C SER A 13 25.53 12.26 9.29
N PHE A 14 26.08 13.07 8.36
CA PHE A 14 25.42 14.23 7.77
C PHE A 14 24.96 14.01 6.31
N LEU A 15 25.01 12.78 5.80
CA LEU A 15 24.34 12.49 4.53
C LEU A 15 22.82 12.48 4.80
N PRO A 16 22.05 13.47 4.30
CA PRO A 16 20.60 13.37 4.39
C PRO A 16 20.20 12.11 3.63
N GLY A 17 19.70 11.11 4.35
CA GLY A 17 19.13 9.92 3.73
C GLY A 17 18.02 10.38 2.80
N CYS A 18 18.10 10.03 1.52
CA CYS A 18 17.05 10.28 0.55
C CYS A 18 15.87 9.35 0.87
N GLY A 19 15.10 9.72 1.90
CA GLY A 19 13.88 9.05 2.30
C GLY A 19 12.69 9.94 1.95
N SER A 20 11.75 9.41 1.18
CA SER A 20 10.45 10.05 1.02
C SER A 20 9.64 9.81 2.29
N PHE A 21 9.44 10.87 3.08
CA PHE A 21 8.58 10.82 4.26
C PHE A 21 7.16 11.15 3.84
N TYR A 22 6.27 10.15 3.86
CA TYR A 22 4.85 10.35 3.57
C TYR A 22 4.10 10.56 4.88
N HIS A 23 3.43 11.71 5.02
CA HIS A 23 2.54 11.95 6.14
C HIS A 23 1.13 11.46 5.80
N VAL A 24 0.75 10.28 6.30
CA VAL A 24 -0.58 9.71 6.08
C VAL A 24 -1.42 9.92 7.34
N GLN A 25 -2.53 10.65 7.23
CA GLN A 25 -3.53 10.74 8.29
C GLN A 25 -4.62 9.71 8.04
N VAL A 26 -4.83 8.81 9.00
CA VAL A 26 -5.85 7.75 8.91
C VAL A 26 -6.94 8.03 9.93
N ASN A 27 -8.16 8.26 9.45
CA ASN A 27 -9.35 8.30 10.29
C ASN A 27 -10.08 6.97 10.15
N GLY A 28 -10.33 6.29 11.27
CA GLY A 28 -11.06 5.03 11.32
C GLY A 28 -12.37 5.21 12.07
N PHE A 29 -13.47 4.75 11.47
CA PHE A 29 -14.77 4.65 12.14
C PHE A 29 -15.13 3.17 12.27
N GLN A 30 -15.44 2.72 13.48
CA GLN A 30 -15.83 1.34 13.75
C GLN A 30 -17.24 1.31 14.33
N ASN A 31 -18.09 0.44 13.79
CA ASN A 31 -19.39 0.18 14.38
C ASN A 31 -19.20 -0.80 15.55
N THR A 32 -19.54 -0.38 16.77
CA THR A 32 -19.38 -1.20 17.98
C THR A 32 -20.28 -2.44 17.99
N GLN A 33 -21.33 -2.48 17.17
CA GLN A 33 -22.27 -3.59 17.08
C GLN A 33 -21.81 -4.69 16.12
N LEU A 34 -20.83 -4.41 15.25
CA LEU A 34 -20.26 -5.38 14.30
C LEU A 34 -18.73 -5.43 14.49
N PRO A 35 -18.23 -6.22 15.45
CA PRO A 35 -16.80 -6.39 15.62
C PRO A 35 -16.19 -7.06 14.39
N VAL A 36 -15.07 -6.52 13.91
CA VAL A 36 -14.31 -7.14 12.81
C VAL A 36 -13.71 -8.45 13.33
N PRO A 37 -13.91 -9.59 12.65
CA PRO A 37 -13.31 -10.87 13.04
C PRO A 37 -11.80 -10.73 13.13
N ALA A 38 -11.16 -11.28 14.17
CA ALA A 38 -9.71 -11.12 14.35
C ALA A 38 -8.88 -11.82 13.25
N GLN A 39 -9.44 -12.89 12.70
CA GLN A 39 -8.92 -13.70 11.59
C GLN A 39 -10.14 -14.27 10.85
N GLY A 40 -9.96 -14.72 9.61
CA GLY A 40 -11.06 -15.27 8.83
C GLY A 40 -10.77 -15.22 7.34
N THR A 41 -11.80 -15.49 6.54
CA THR A 41 -11.73 -15.28 5.09
C THR A 41 -12.08 -13.84 4.75
N TYR A 42 -11.38 -13.26 3.78
CA TYR A 42 -11.70 -11.92 3.28
C TYR A 42 -11.65 -11.88 1.76
N THR A 43 -12.40 -10.92 1.22
CA THR A 43 -12.33 -10.54 -0.20
C THR A 43 -12.05 -9.05 -0.31
N VAL A 44 -11.51 -8.63 -1.46
CA VAL A 44 -11.21 -7.23 -1.76
C VAL A 44 -12.02 -6.82 -2.97
N MET A 45 -12.84 -5.78 -2.83
CA MET A 45 -13.76 -5.32 -3.86
C MET A 45 -13.54 -3.83 -4.15
N PRO A 46 -13.60 -3.41 -5.43
CA PRO A 46 -13.62 -2.00 -5.78
C PRO A 46 -15.00 -1.41 -5.45
N ILE A 47 -15.04 -0.14 -5.02
CA ILE A 47 -16.31 0.52 -4.69
C ILE A 47 -17.22 0.75 -5.91
N ASP A 48 -16.63 0.88 -7.10
CA ASP A 48 -17.32 1.11 -8.37
C ASP A 48 -17.64 -0.20 -9.13
N GLY A 49 -17.22 -1.34 -8.59
CA GLY A 49 -17.42 -2.66 -9.20
C GLY A 49 -16.43 -3.02 -10.33
N ASN A 50 -15.49 -2.14 -10.70
CA ASN A 50 -14.56 -2.41 -11.80
C ASN A 50 -13.30 -3.15 -11.35
N THR A 51 -13.36 -4.49 -11.40
CA THR A 51 -12.23 -5.36 -11.02
C THR A 51 -11.09 -5.40 -12.04
N SER A 52 -11.31 -4.87 -13.25
CA SER A 52 -10.34 -4.90 -14.36
C SER A 52 -9.37 -3.72 -14.37
N ASP A 53 -9.58 -2.71 -13.52
CA ASP A 53 -8.69 -1.55 -13.43
C ASP A 53 -7.32 -1.96 -12.86
N LEU A 54 -6.25 -1.59 -13.57
CA LEU A 54 -4.86 -1.83 -13.16
C LEU A 54 -4.54 -1.16 -11.81
N ALA A 55 -5.05 0.05 -11.59
CA ALA A 55 -4.83 0.77 -10.34
C ALA A 55 -5.48 0.02 -9.17
N PHE A 56 -6.72 -0.48 -9.35
CA PHE A 56 -7.36 -1.34 -8.37
C PHE A 56 -6.50 -2.57 -8.07
N GLN A 57 -6.03 -3.28 -9.11
CA GLN A 57 -5.26 -4.51 -8.94
C GLN A 57 -3.98 -4.28 -8.13
N GLU A 58 -3.30 -3.16 -8.37
CA GLU A 58 -2.10 -2.76 -7.63
C GLU A 58 -2.42 -2.52 -6.15
N TYR A 59 -3.40 -1.66 -5.84
CA TYR A 59 -3.77 -1.37 -4.44
C TYR A 59 -4.37 -2.58 -3.72
N ALA A 60 -5.18 -3.39 -4.42
CA ALA A 60 -5.71 -4.63 -3.90
C ALA A 60 -4.60 -5.61 -3.54
N SER A 61 -3.50 -5.67 -4.32
CA SER A 61 -2.34 -6.50 -3.99
C SER A 61 -1.65 -6.07 -2.68
N MET A 62 -1.54 -4.76 -2.44
CA MET A 62 -0.96 -4.20 -1.22
C MET A 62 -1.82 -4.53 0.00
N VAL A 63 -3.15 -4.38 -0.14
CA VAL A 63 -4.11 -4.76 0.90
C VAL A 63 -4.03 -6.25 1.16
N ARG A 64 -3.98 -7.09 0.11
CA ARG A 64 -3.91 -8.54 0.28
C ARG A 64 -2.68 -8.97 1.09
N LYS A 65 -1.51 -8.46 0.72
CA LYS A 65 -0.25 -8.72 1.44
C LYS A 65 -0.38 -8.35 2.93
N LYS A 66 -0.97 -7.19 3.24
CA LYS A 66 -1.12 -6.71 4.62
C LYS A 66 -2.17 -7.48 5.42
N MET A 67 -3.17 -8.07 4.77
CA MET A 67 -4.17 -8.92 5.40
C MET A 67 -3.60 -10.32 5.68
N GLU A 68 -2.83 -10.87 4.75
CA GLU A 68 -2.11 -12.14 4.92
C GLU A 68 -1.08 -12.07 6.05
N GLU A 69 -0.32 -10.98 6.15
CA GLU A 69 0.59 -10.70 7.28
C GLU A 69 -0.14 -10.69 8.64
N ARG A 70 -1.45 -10.40 8.66
CA ARG A 70 -2.30 -10.41 9.86
C ARG A 70 -3.03 -11.73 10.08
N GLY A 71 -2.83 -12.74 9.22
CA GLY A 71 -3.41 -14.07 9.37
C GLY A 71 -4.79 -14.26 8.73
N TYR A 72 -5.26 -13.30 7.91
CA TYR A 72 -6.48 -13.49 7.13
C TYR A 72 -6.20 -14.27 5.85
N ARG A 73 -7.19 -15.03 5.38
CA ARG A 73 -7.09 -15.85 4.16
C ARG A 73 -7.92 -15.24 3.03
N TYR A 74 -7.28 -14.92 1.91
CA TYR A 74 -7.98 -14.39 0.74
C TYR A 74 -8.88 -15.46 0.11
N VAL A 75 -10.10 -15.08 -0.24
CA VAL A 75 -11.02 -15.88 -1.07
C VAL A 75 -11.62 -14.95 -2.15
N ASN A 76 -11.73 -15.45 -3.37
CA ASN A 76 -12.41 -14.75 -4.46
C ASN A 76 -13.89 -15.16 -4.49
N ASP A 77 -14.59 -14.86 -3.39
CA ASP A 77 -15.98 -15.21 -3.18
C ASP A 77 -16.67 -14.09 -2.39
N GLU A 78 -17.91 -13.78 -2.76
CA GLU A 78 -18.77 -12.85 -2.03
C GLU A 78 -19.18 -13.42 -0.66
N SER A 79 -19.08 -14.74 -0.47
CA SER A 79 -19.31 -15.42 0.79
C SER A 79 -18.18 -15.26 1.82
N ALA A 80 -17.19 -14.40 1.55
CA ALA A 80 -16.14 -14.10 2.51
C ALA A 80 -16.72 -13.54 3.82
N GLU A 81 -16.10 -13.87 4.95
CA GLU A 81 -16.52 -13.35 6.25
C GLU A 81 -16.31 -11.83 6.37
N LEU A 82 -15.30 -11.32 5.66
CA LEU A 82 -14.98 -9.89 5.60
C LEU A 82 -14.89 -9.38 4.15
N ALA A 83 -15.70 -8.38 3.83
CA ALA A 83 -15.60 -7.62 2.59
C ALA A 83 -14.79 -6.34 2.80
N VAL A 84 -13.66 -6.21 2.09
CA VAL A 84 -12.84 -5.00 2.11
C VAL A 84 -13.12 -4.18 0.85
N PHE A 85 -13.79 -3.03 1.01
CA PHE A 85 -14.02 -2.10 -0.08
C PHE A 85 -12.91 -1.06 -0.16
N ILE A 86 -12.33 -0.89 -1.35
CA ILE A 86 -11.29 0.11 -1.58
C ILE A 86 -11.83 1.15 -2.56
N ALA A 87 -11.79 2.41 -2.13
CA ALA A 87 -11.88 3.56 -3.01
C ALA A 87 -10.46 4.10 -3.22
N TYR A 88 -10.06 4.26 -4.48
CA TYR A 88 -8.79 4.85 -4.86
C TYR A 88 -9.05 5.89 -5.93
N GLY A 89 -8.30 6.97 -5.88
CA GLY A 89 -8.41 8.08 -6.81
C GLY A 89 -7.08 8.78 -6.89
N ILE A 90 -6.76 9.31 -8.07
CA ILE A 90 -5.62 10.20 -8.23
C ILE A 90 -6.20 11.61 -8.36
N ASP A 91 -6.19 12.37 -7.27
CA ASP A 91 -6.71 13.74 -7.26
C ASP A 91 -6.00 14.65 -8.29
N SER A 92 -4.78 14.27 -8.71
CA SER A 92 -3.92 15.03 -9.63
C SER A 92 -3.05 14.14 -10.53
N GLY A 93 -3.62 13.14 -11.21
CA GLY A 93 -2.86 12.24 -12.09
C GLY A 93 -2.59 12.85 -13.46
N THR A 94 -1.32 13.02 -13.84
CA THR A 94 -0.94 13.34 -15.24
C THR A 94 -0.75 12.04 -16.02
N THR A 95 -1.60 11.76 -17.01
CA THR A 95 -1.39 10.63 -17.91
C THR A 95 -0.10 10.85 -18.71
N THR A 96 0.88 9.96 -18.53
CA THR A 96 2.11 9.95 -19.32
C THR A 96 2.11 8.69 -20.18
N VAL A 97 2.08 8.85 -21.50
CA VAL A 97 2.22 7.74 -22.45
C VAL A 97 3.67 7.67 -22.89
N SER A 98 4.39 6.64 -22.43
CA SER A 98 5.78 6.42 -22.80
C SER A 98 5.86 5.30 -23.82
N SER A 99 6.21 5.63 -25.07
CA SER A 99 6.54 4.63 -26.09
C SER A 99 8.04 4.33 -26.04
N SER A 100 8.42 3.11 -25.67
CA SER A 100 9.79 2.63 -25.89
C SER A 100 9.86 1.92 -27.23
N THR A 101 10.55 2.51 -28.20
CA THR A 101 10.95 1.77 -29.41
C THR A 101 12.08 0.84 -29.00
N SER A 102 11.78 -0.45 -28.82
CA SER A 102 12.84 -1.46 -28.78
C SER A 102 13.55 -1.46 -30.14
N PRO A 103 14.88 -1.25 -30.20
CA PRO A 103 15.62 -1.44 -31.43
C PRO A 103 15.55 -2.93 -31.81
N VAL A 104 15.14 -3.21 -33.05
CA VAL A 104 15.18 -4.53 -33.68
C VAL A 104 16.59 -4.79 -34.20
#